data_AF-A0A3D2G6X3-F1
#
_entry.id   AF-A0A3D2G6X3-F1
#
_cell.length_a   1.000
_cell.length_b   1.000
_cell.length_c   1.000
_cell.angle_alpha   90.00
_cell.angle_beta   90.00
_cell.angle_gamma   90.00
#
_symmetry.space_group_name_H-M   'P 1'
#
loop_
_entity.id
_entity.type
_entity.pdbx_description
1 polymer ?
#
loop_
_entity_poly.entity_id
_entity_poly.type
_entity_poly.pdbx_seq_one_letter_code
_entity_poly.pdbx_strand_id
1 'polypeptide(L)'
;FNYGFENFQKLMVSDNETKYKIDNLDSFDTSNDLFGDSTPLMNMESDAYIILPNTASFQDAVSTLEYADTNESSDLIATIAYTYSNVPVGSCNIYFSKEQKESFHFAADSNQNTTDTAMNTDTNATSKVIFINIKKVLLGVLAVAGIIIFILILISFINSYSFSPRGQSSKRRRQRSKEARAAKRNARRNARLFKKQQRKRRKAYKKRH
;
A
#
# COMPACT_ATOMS: atom_id res chain seq x y z
N PHE A 1 -19.68 -1.04 57.10
CA PHE A 1 -19.08 -1.02 55.75
C PHE A 1 -18.43 -2.37 55.37
N ASN A 2 -18.23 -3.32 56.30
CA ASN A 2 -17.48 -4.56 56.00
C ASN A 2 -18.32 -5.76 55.54
N TYR A 3 -19.64 -5.70 55.66
CA TYR A 3 -20.52 -6.85 55.38
C TYR A 3 -20.29 -7.45 53.98
N GLY A 4 -20.04 -6.63 52.95
CA GLY A 4 -19.77 -7.11 51.60
C GLY A 4 -18.51 -7.98 51.49
N PHE A 5 -17.40 -7.55 52.09
CA PHE A 5 -16.14 -8.28 52.05
C PHE A 5 -16.14 -9.55 52.92
N GLU A 6 -16.94 -9.57 53.99
CA GLU A 6 -17.05 -10.71 54.90
C GLU A 6 -17.95 -11.82 54.38
N ASN A 7 -18.89 -11.51 53.48
CA ASN A 7 -19.90 -12.47 53.01
C ASN A 7 -19.77 -12.82 51.53
N PHE A 8 -19.04 -12.02 50.75
CA PHE A 8 -18.91 -12.21 49.30
C PHE A 8 -17.46 -12.22 48.86
N GLN A 9 -17.21 -12.98 47.80
CA GLN A 9 -15.93 -13.11 47.14
C GLN A 9 -16.03 -12.72 45.67
N LYS A 10 -14.93 -12.17 45.16
CA LYS A 10 -14.74 -11.85 43.75
C LYS A 10 -13.99 -13.01 43.09
N LEU A 11 -14.56 -13.58 42.04
CA LEU A 11 -13.94 -14.64 41.26
C LEU A 11 -13.78 -14.18 39.82
N MET A 12 -12.56 -14.25 39.29
CA MET A 12 -12.27 -13.91 37.90
C MET A 12 -12.81 -14.98 36.96
N VAL A 13 -13.48 -14.56 35.89
CA VAL A 13 -14.02 -15.47 34.88
C VAL A 13 -12.89 -16.13 34.09
N SER A 14 -11.83 -15.40 33.75
CA SER A 14 -10.65 -15.89 33.01
C SER A 14 -10.02 -17.14 33.63
N ASP A 15 -10.04 -17.22 34.96
CA ASP A 15 -9.32 -18.25 35.72
C ASP A 15 -10.21 -19.47 36.04
N ASN A 16 -11.52 -19.26 36.10
CA ASN A 16 -12.48 -20.25 36.61
C ASN A 16 -13.44 -20.82 35.54
N GLU A 17 -13.68 -20.08 34.46
CA GLU A 17 -14.53 -20.53 33.37
C GLU A 17 -13.84 -21.65 32.58
N THR A 18 -14.53 -22.75 32.35
CA THR A 18 -14.00 -23.92 31.63
C THR A 18 -14.88 -24.36 30.48
N LYS A 19 -16.17 -23.99 30.50
CA LYS A 19 -17.16 -24.39 29.50
C LYS A 19 -17.04 -23.58 28.21
N TYR A 20 -16.72 -22.30 28.33
CA TYR A 20 -16.54 -21.38 27.20
C TYR A 20 -15.10 -20.94 27.01
N LYS A 21 -14.15 -21.59 27.69
CA LYS A 21 -12.74 -21.25 27.61
C LYS A 21 -12.17 -21.69 26.26
N ILE A 22 -11.47 -20.79 25.60
CA ILE A 22 -10.86 -21.00 24.27
C ILE A 22 -9.40 -21.44 24.46
N ASP A 23 -9.19 -22.44 25.33
CA ASP A 23 -7.85 -22.92 25.72
C ASP A 23 -7.38 -24.12 24.86
N ASN A 24 -8.21 -24.63 23.96
CA ASN A 24 -7.81 -25.73 23.06
C ASN A 24 -7.02 -25.22 21.85
N LEU A 25 -5.99 -24.42 22.11
CA LEU A 25 -5.00 -23.99 21.14
C LEU A 25 -3.62 -24.63 21.41
N ASP A 26 -3.46 -25.52 22.39
CA ASP A 26 -2.19 -26.25 22.59
C ASP A 26 -1.75 -27.06 21.35
N SER A 27 -2.66 -27.36 20.42
CA SER A 27 -2.33 -28.01 19.14
C SER A 27 -1.95 -27.06 18.00
N PHE A 28 -2.18 -25.75 18.16
CA PHE A 28 -1.97 -24.73 17.13
C PHE A 28 -1.01 -23.62 17.58
N ASP A 29 -0.85 -23.37 18.89
CA ASP A 29 0.15 -22.47 19.47
C ASP A 29 1.54 -23.13 19.51
N THR A 30 2.07 -23.48 18.34
CA THR A 30 3.50 -23.78 18.26
C THR A 30 4.26 -22.46 18.27
N SER A 31 5.11 -22.24 19.28
CA SER A 31 6.09 -21.13 19.36
C SER A 31 7.00 -20.98 18.13
N ASN A 32 6.92 -21.92 17.19
CA ASN A 32 7.52 -21.89 15.87
C ASN A 32 6.39 -22.06 14.84
N ASP A 33 5.71 -20.97 14.56
CA ASP A 33 4.60 -20.91 13.63
C ASP A 33 5.09 -21.15 12.19
N LEU A 34 5.04 -22.41 11.77
CA LEU A 34 5.44 -22.87 10.43
C LEU A 34 4.36 -22.63 9.38
N PHE A 35 3.15 -22.22 9.77
CA PHE A 35 1.97 -22.17 8.89
C PHE A 35 1.21 -20.83 8.89
N GLY A 36 1.61 -19.85 9.70
CA GLY A 36 0.99 -18.53 9.79
C GLY A 36 0.21 -18.33 11.09
N ASP A 37 -0.01 -17.05 11.40
CA ASP A 37 -0.35 -16.57 12.75
C ASP A 37 -1.36 -17.46 13.49
N SER A 38 -0.90 -18.05 14.60
CA SER A 38 -1.68 -18.91 15.46
C SER A 38 -2.39 -18.15 16.59
N THR A 39 -2.42 -16.82 16.55
CA THR A 39 -3.17 -16.04 17.54
C THR A 39 -4.65 -16.47 17.57
N PRO A 40 -5.23 -16.65 18.77
CA PRO A 40 -6.62 -17.08 18.90
C PRO A 40 -7.56 -16.07 18.24
N LEU A 41 -8.48 -16.54 17.39
CA LEU A 41 -9.45 -15.70 16.67
C LEU A 41 -10.42 -14.92 17.58
N MET A 42 -10.62 -15.42 18.80
CA MET A 42 -11.60 -14.91 19.75
C MET A 42 -10.96 -14.79 21.12
N ASN A 43 -11.25 -13.70 21.82
CA ASN A 43 -10.76 -13.43 23.17
C ASN A 43 -11.90 -13.12 24.12
N MET A 44 -11.77 -13.63 25.35
CA MET A 44 -12.67 -13.30 26.45
C MET A 44 -12.19 -12.04 27.17
N GLU A 45 -13.11 -11.26 27.73
CA GLU A 45 -12.80 -10.10 28.57
C GLU A 45 -11.96 -10.50 29.80
N SER A 46 -10.72 -10.00 29.88
CA SER A 46 -9.73 -10.46 30.86
C SER A 46 -10.01 -10.02 32.30
N ASP A 47 -10.74 -8.93 32.49
CA ASP A 47 -11.07 -8.34 33.78
C ASP A 47 -12.49 -8.67 34.24
N ALA A 48 -13.22 -9.50 33.50
CA ALA A 48 -14.55 -9.96 33.89
C ALA A 48 -14.51 -10.80 35.16
N TYR A 49 -15.45 -10.53 36.07
CA TYR A 49 -15.58 -11.22 37.35
C TYR A 49 -17.03 -11.43 37.75
N ILE A 50 -17.26 -12.40 38.62
CA ILE A 50 -18.54 -12.62 39.28
C ILE A 50 -18.37 -12.43 40.80
N ILE A 51 -19.46 -12.03 41.46
CA ILE A 51 -19.51 -11.92 42.91
C ILE A 51 -20.43 -13.01 43.46
N LEU A 52 -19.87 -13.90 44.28
CA LEU A 52 -20.61 -14.99 44.91
C LEU A 52 -20.52 -14.93 46.42
N PRO A 53 -21.47 -15.53 47.15
CA PRO A 53 -21.31 -15.79 48.57
C PRO A 53 -20.03 -16.60 48.85
N ASN A 54 -19.40 -16.37 50.00
CA ASN A 54 -18.19 -17.09 50.41
C ASN A 54 -18.38 -18.60 50.54
N THR A 55 -19.63 -19.07 50.62
CA THR A 55 -20.00 -20.49 50.67
C THR A 55 -20.20 -21.14 49.30
N ALA A 56 -20.16 -20.38 48.22
CA ALA A 56 -20.40 -20.85 46.85
C ALA A 56 -19.13 -20.77 46.01
N SER A 57 -18.91 -21.78 45.18
CA SER A 57 -17.83 -21.86 44.21
C SER A 57 -18.27 -21.33 42.84
N PHE A 58 -17.32 -21.08 41.93
CA PHE A 58 -17.65 -20.64 40.57
C PHE A 58 -18.55 -21.65 39.83
N GLN A 59 -18.38 -22.95 40.10
CA GLN A 59 -19.15 -24.03 39.49
C GLN A 59 -20.61 -24.06 39.95
N ASP A 60 -20.94 -23.39 41.06
CA ASP A 60 -22.32 -23.27 41.54
C ASP A 60 -23.10 -22.17 40.77
N ALA A 61 -22.41 -21.33 39.98
CA ALA A 61 -23.05 -20.37 39.10
C ALA A 61 -23.51 -21.03 37.79
N VAL A 62 -24.71 -20.65 37.34
CA VAL A 62 -25.28 -21.08 36.07
C VAL A 62 -24.95 -20.04 35.00
N SER A 63 -24.23 -20.48 33.97
CA SER A 63 -23.82 -19.68 32.81
C SER A 63 -24.81 -19.78 31.64
N THR A 64 -25.18 -18.66 31.02
CA THR A 64 -25.98 -18.58 29.80
C THR A 64 -25.27 -17.73 28.75
N LEU A 65 -25.22 -18.19 27.50
CA LEU A 65 -24.56 -17.49 26.39
C LEU A 65 -25.60 -16.80 25.51
N GLU A 66 -25.41 -15.51 25.27
CA GLU A 66 -26.22 -14.68 24.36
C GLU A 66 -25.34 -14.10 23.26
N TYR A 67 -25.72 -14.32 22.00
CA TYR A 67 -24.96 -13.83 20.85
C TYR A 67 -25.33 -12.38 20.55
N ALA A 68 -24.34 -11.56 20.23
CA ALA A 68 -24.55 -10.20 19.79
C ALA A 68 -25.21 -10.18 18.39
N ASP A 69 -26.06 -9.19 18.15
CA ASP A 69 -26.69 -9.02 16.85
C ASP A 69 -25.67 -8.54 15.81
N THR A 70 -25.64 -9.18 14.65
CA THR A 70 -24.64 -8.95 13.59
C THR A 70 -24.85 -7.64 12.82
N ASN A 71 -25.87 -6.86 13.18
CA ASN A 71 -26.24 -5.61 12.53
C ASN A 71 -25.33 -4.43 12.93
N GLU A 72 -24.56 -4.55 14.01
CA GLU A 72 -23.66 -3.52 14.50
C GLU A 72 -22.20 -3.91 14.24
N SER A 73 -21.40 -2.98 13.72
CA SER A 73 -19.97 -3.13 13.48
C SER A 73 -19.17 -3.13 14.80
N SER A 74 -19.55 -3.99 15.75
CA SER A 74 -18.85 -4.21 17.00
C SER A 74 -18.06 -5.50 16.95
N ASP A 75 -16.84 -5.49 17.47
CA ASP A 75 -16.02 -6.70 17.63
C ASP A 75 -16.60 -7.68 18.68
N LEU A 76 -17.72 -7.34 19.33
CA LEU A 76 -18.43 -8.17 20.30
C LEU A 76 -19.16 -9.32 19.58
N ILE A 77 -18.90 -10.54 20.03
CA ILE A 77 -19.48 -11.76 19.47
C ILE A 77 -20.62 -12.26 20.35
N ALA A 78 -20.38 -12.32 21.66
CA ALA A 78 -21.33 -12.88 22.60
C ALA A 78 -21.07 -12.36 24.03
N THR A 79 -22.08 -12.47 24.87
CA THR A 79 -22.03 -12.22 26.31
C THR A 79 -22.39 -13.50 27.04
N ILE A 80 -21.55 -13.92 27.98
CA ILE A 80 -21.88 -14.95 28.96
C ILE A 80 -22.43 -14.26 30.20
N ALA A 81 -23.67 -14.56 30.57
CA ALA A 81 -24.28 -14.10 31.82
C ALA A 81 -24.23 -15.21 32.87
N TYR A 82 -23.96 -14.84 34.12
CA TYR A 82 -23.88 -15.77 35.25
C TYR A 82 -24.98 -15.47 36.26
N THR A 83 -25.62 -16.53 36.74
CA THR A 83 -26.64 -16.45 37.79
C THR A 83 -26.34 -17.41 38.92
N TYR A 84 -26.62 -17.00 40.16
CA TYR A 84 -26.59 -17.86 41.34
C TYR A 84 -27.97 -17.81 41.99
N SER A 85 -28.62 -18.96 42.12
CA SER A 85 -30.03 -19.03 42.60
C SER A 85 -30.95 -18.06 41.84
N ASN A 86 -30.81 -17.99 40.51
CA ASN A 86 -31.57 -17.10 39.61
C ASN A 86 -31.33 -15.60 39.80
N VAL A 87 -30.32 -15.20 40.59
CA VAL A 87 -29.90 -13.80 40.75
C VAL A 87 -28.68 -13.55 39.87
N PRO A 88 -28.63 -12.47 39.07
CA PRO A 88 -27.47 -12.14 38.25
C PRO A 88 -26.28 -11.75 39.15
N VAL A 89 -25.12 -12.36 38.88
CA VAL A 89 -23.90 -12.19 39.68
C VAL A 89 -22.70 -11.64 38.89
N GLY A 90 -22.84 -11.54 37.56
CA GLY A 90 -21.87 -10.94 36.67
C GLY A 90 -22.03 -11.43 35.23
N SER A 91 -21.19 -10.91 34.35
CA SER A 91 -21.17 -11.27 32.94
C SER A 91 -19.75 -11.17 32.38
N CYS A 92 -19.53 -11.76 31.23
CA CYS A 92 -18.26 -11.74 30.53
C CYS A 92 -18.48 -11.62 29.02
N ASN A 93 -17.82 -10.67 28.38
CA ASN A 93 -17.92 -10.48 26.93
C ASN A 93 -16.87 -11.30 26.17
N ILE A 94 -17.22 -11.71 24.96
CA ILE A 94 -16.34 -12.39 24.01
C ILE A 94 -16.21 -11.50 22.78
N TYR A 95 -14.97 -11.20 22.39
CA TYR A 95 -14.63 -10.33 21.26
C TYR A 95 -13.86 -11.09 20.18
N PHE A 96 -13.93 -10.61 18.94
CA PHE A 96 -12.97 -10.99 17.90
C PHE A 96 -11.60 -10.39 18.22
N SER A 97 -10.56 -11.20 18.05
CA SER A 97 -9.19 -10.72 18.10
C SER A 97 -8.92 -9.83 16.90
N LYS A 98 -8.40 -8.63 17.15
CA LYS A 98 -8.00 -7.74 16.06
C LYS A 98 -6.77 -8.34 15.38
N GLU A 99 -6.93 -8.76 14.13
CA GLU A 99 -5.83 -9.23 13.29
C GLU A 99 -4.69 -8.21 13.30
N GLN A 100 -3.54 -8.62 13.83
CA GLN A 100 -2.29 -7.92 13.59
C GLN A 100 -1.82 -8.37 12.20
N LYS A 101 -1.81 -7.46 11.21
CA LYS A 101 -1.27 -7.76 9.87
C LYS A 101 0.23 -8.00 9.99
N GLU A 102 0.63 -9.22 10.27
CA GLU A 102 2.04 -9.60 10.32
C GLU A 102 2.56 -10.04 8.95
N SER A 103 3.82 -9.72 8.71
CA SER A 103 4.53 -10.06 7.48
C SER A 103 4.99 -11.51 7.51
N PHE A 104 4.48 -12.33 6.61
CA PHE A 104 4.95 -13.70 6.41
C PHE A 104 6.43 -13.71 6.01
N HIS A 105 7.27 -14.25 6.88
CA HIS A 105 8.67 -14.54 6.57
C HIS A 105 8.78 -15.99 6.10
N PHE A 106 8.56 -16.21 4.80
CA PHE A 106 8.97 -17.48 4.21
C PHE A 106 10.49 -17.53 4.25
N ALA A 107 11.04 -18.53 4.93
CA ALA A 107 12.46 -18.85 4.84
C ALA A 107 12.75 -19.27 3.38
N ALA A 108 13.04 -18.28 2.54
CA ALA A 108 13.63 -18.53 1.25
C ALA A 108 15.03 -19.07 1.53
N ASP A 109 15.24 -20.35 1.19
CA ASP A 109 16.59 -20.88 1.01
C ASP A 109 17.39 -19.86 0.21
N SER A 110 18.33 -19.24 0.92
CA SER A 110 19.03 -18.06 0.45
C SER A 110 20.07 -18.49 -0.57
N ASN A 111 19.63 -18.63 -1.81
CA ASN A 111 20.41 -18.27 -2.98
C ASN A 111 19.61 -17.26 -3.80
N GLN A 112 19.26 -16.13 -3.18
CA GLN A 112 19.15 -14.88 -3.89
C GLN A 112 19.17 -13.71 -2.91
N ASN A 113 20.21 -12.88 -3.06
CA ASN A 113 20.27 -11.51 -2.54
C ASN A 113 18.95 -10.79 -2.85
N THR A 114 18.19 -10.43 -1.82
CA THR A 114 17.49 -9.14 -1.79
C THR A 114 17.41 -8.70 -0.34
N THR A 115 17.99 -7.54 -0.11
CA THR A 115 18.09 -6.82 1.15
C THR A 115 16.71 -6.39 1.61
N ASP A 116 16.20 -7.01 2.68
CA ASP A 116 15.26 -6.40 3.61
C ASP A 116 15.56 -6.96 5.00
N THR A 117 16.08 -6.11 5.89
CA THR A 117 16.29 -6.46 7.28
C THR A 117 15.86 -5.28 8.13
N ALA A 118 14.73 -5.48 8.81
CA ALA A 118 14.41 -4.80 10.04
C ALA A 118 14.35 -5.86 11.14
N MET A 119 15.32 -5.86 12.03
CA MET A 119 15.10 -6.20 13.44
C MET A 119 16.10 -5.41 14.29
N ASN A 120 15.56 -4.71 15.29
CA ASN A 120 16.30 -4.19 16.44
C ASN A 120 17.03 -5.37 17.13
N THR A 121 18.22 -5.22 17.72
CA THR A 121 18.38 -4.57 19.04
C THR A 121 19.78 -3.97 19.27
N ASP A 122 19.77 -2.76 19.83
CA ASP A 122 20.75 -2.10 20.71
C ASP A 122 22.22 -2.51 20.67
N THR A 123 23.03 -1.68 19.99
CA THR A 123 24.28 -1.13 20.56
C THR A 123 24.66 0.17 19.82
N ASN A 124 24.62 1.29 20.54
CA ASN A 124 25.31 2.57 20.29
C ASN A 124 25.73 2.91 18.84
N ALA A 125 24.76 3.31 18.00
CA ALA A 125 24.97 4.29 16.94
C ALA A 125 23.61 4.88 16.55
N THR A 126 23.51 6.20 16.54
CA THR A 126 22.27 6.95 16.30
C THR A 126 21.72 6.76 14.88
N SER A 127 21.03 5.65 14.60
CA SER A 127 20.23 5.49 13.38
C SER A 127 18.76 5.76 13.71
N LYS A 128 18.37 7.02 13.53
CA LYS A 128 16.98 7.47 13.67
C LYS A 128 16.14 6.82 12.57
N VAL A 129 15.45 5.74 12.90
CA VAL A 129 14.47 5.12 12.01
C VAL A 129 13.22 6.01 11.97
N ILE A 130 12.90 6.54 10.79
CA ILE A 130 11.77 7.46 10.58
C ILE A 130 10.63 6.67 9.95
N PHE A 131 9.55 6.49 10.71
CA PHE A 131 8.31 5.93 10.21
C PHE A 131 7.60 6.92 9.30
N ILE A 132 7.47 6.56 8.02
CA ILE A 132 6.86 7.40 7.00
C ILE A 132 5.45 6.90 6.68
N ASN A 133 4.48 7.80 6.79
CA ASN A 133 3.08 7.51 6.48
C ASN A 133 2.89 7.36 4.97
N ILE A 134 2.71 6.12 4.49
CA ILE A 134 2.59 5.83 3.06
C ILE A 134 1.43 6.59 2.39
N LYS A 135 0.32 6.81 3.09
CA LYS A 135 -0.81 7.64 2.60
C LYS A 135 -0.39 9.09 2.32
N LYS A 136 0.50 9.65 3.16
CA LYS A 136 1.03 11.01 2.99
C LYS A 136 2.02 11.10 1.84
N VAL A 137 2.88 10.08 1.68
CA VAL A 137 3.82 10.01 0.54
C VAL A 137 3.08 9.87 -0.77
N LEU A 138 2.10 8.98 -0.84
CA LEU A 138 1.28 8.77 -2.03
C LEU A 138 0.55 10.06 -2.43
N LEU A 139 -0.05 10.76 -1.45
CA LEU A 139 -0.69 12.05 -1.68
C LEU A 139 0.30 13.11 -2.18
N GLY A 140 1.53 13.12 -1.63
CA GLY A 140 2.60 14.02 -2.07
C GLY A 140 3.05 13.76 -3.51
N VAL A 141 3.26 12.50 -3.89
CA VAL A 141 3.62 12.12 -5.27
C VAL A 141 2.52 12.53 -6.24
N LEU A 142 1.25 12.30 -5.89
CA LEU A 142 0.10 12.67 -6.71
C LEU A 142 0.01 14.21 -6.86
N ALA A 143 0.25 14.96 -5.78
CA ALA A 143 0.30 16.41 -5.82
C ALA A 143 1.42 16.92 -6.73
N VAL A 144 2.63 16.37 -6.62
CA VAL A 144 3.77 16.75 -7.47
C VAL A 144 3.48 16.44 -8.94
N ALA A 145 2.95 15.26 -9.25
CA ALA A 145 2.54 14.89 -10.60
C ALA A 145 1.48 15.86 -11.17
N GLY A 146 0.47 16.21 -10.36
CA GLY A 146 -0.54 17.21 -10.71
C GLY A 146 0.04 18.59 -11.00
N ILE A 147 0.99 19.05 -10.18
CA ILE A 147 1.68 20.33 -10.38
C ILE A 147 2.50 20.32 -11.68
N ILE A 148 3.21 19.23 -11.97
CA ILE A 148 3.97 19.10 -13.22
C ILE A 148 3.04 19.19 -14.43
N ILE A 149 1.91 18.48 -14.42
CA ILE A 149 0.91 18.53 -15.49
C ILE A 149 0.36 19.96 -15.62
N PHE A 150 0.05 20.62 -14.51
CA PHE A 150 -0.46 21.99 -14.52
C PHE A 150 0.55 22.98 -15.11
N ILE A 151 1.83 22.85 -14.77
CA ILE A 151 2.92 23.67 -15.35
C ILE A 151 3.06 23.40 -16.85
N LEU A 152 3.00 22.14 -17.29
CA LEU A 152 3.03 21.81 -18.72
C LEU A 152 1.84 22.41 -19.47
N ILE A 153 0.65 22.40 -18.87
CA ILE A 153 -0.53 23.06 -19.42
C ILE A 153 -0.29 24.57 -19.50
N LEU A 154 0.23 25.22 -18.46
CA LEU A 154 0.55 26.66 -18.49
C LEU A 154 1.60 27.01 -19.55
N ILE A 155 2.68 26.22 -19.65
CA ILE A 155 3.71 26.40 -20.68
C ILE A 155 3.09 26.20 -22.06
N SER A 156 2.28 25.16 -22.24
CA SER A 156 1.57 24.90 -23.50
C SER A 156 0.64 26.05 -23.85
N PHE A 157 -0.11 26.58 -22.88
CA PHE A 157 -0.95 27.75 -23.08
C PHE A 157 -0.14 28.98 -23.45
N ILE A 158 0.92 29.35 -22.72
CA ILE A 158 1.76 30.52 -23.06
C ILE A 158 2.39 30.38 -24.46
N ASN A 159 2.88 29.18 -24.80
CA ASN A 159 3.55 28.93 -26.07
C ASN A 159 2.54 28.84 -27.24
N SER A 160 1.34 28.29 -26.98
CA SER A 160 0.22 28.21 -27.92
C SER A 160 -0.51 29.55 -28.07
N TYR A 161 -0.41 30.43 -27.06
CA TYR A 161 -0.90 31.81 -27.07
C TYR A 161 0.06 32.77 -27.79
N SER A 162 1.16 32.28 -28.37
CA SER A 162 1.90 33.00 -29.41
C SER A 162 1.13 32.95 -30.75
N PHE A 163 -0.13 33.39 -30.71
CA PHE A 163 -0.93 33.65 -31.89
C PHE A 163 -0.41 34.91 -32.60
N SER A 164 0.68 34.75 -33.33
CA SER A 164 0.81 35.37 -34.64
C SER A 164 1.71 34.52 -35.54
N PRO A 165 1.15 33.72 -36.46
CA PRO A 165 1.92 33.01 -37.49
C PRO A 165 2.55 33.96 -38.54
N ARG A 166 2.85 35.21 -38.20
CA ARG A 166 3.44 36.20 -39.10
C ARG A 166 4.96 36.04 -39.30
N GLY A 167 5.64 35.19 -38.52
CA GLY A 167 7.10 35.02 -38.58
C GLY A 167 7.64 33.83 -39.38
N GLN A 168 6.86 32.75 -39.55
CA GLN A 168 7.35 31.53 -40.23
C GLN A 168 7.49 31.69 -41.76
N SER A 169 6.76 32.61 -42.36
CA SER A 169 6.81 32.89 -43.80
C SER A 169 8.19 33.42 -44.25
N SER A 170 8.88 34.22 -43.42
CA SER A 170 10.17 34.81 -43.81
C SER A 170 11.29 33.77 -43.88
N LYS A 171 11.34 32.82 -42.92
CA LYS A 171 12.31 31.71 -42.91
C LYS A 171 12.07 30.78 -44.10
N ARG A 172 10.81 30.43 -44.38
CA ARG A 172 10.42 29.59 -45.53
C ARG A 172 10.69 30.29 -46.87
N ARG A 173 10.48 31.61 -46.96
CA ARG A 173 10.81 32.43 -48.15
C ARG A 173 12.33 32.54 -48.38
N ARG A 174 13.13 32.67 -47.31
CA ARG A 174 14.60 32.66 -47.41
C ARG A 174 15.13 31.31 -47.90
N GLN A 175 14.61 30.20 -47.37
CA GLN A 175 14.98 28.85 -47.82
C GLN A 175 14.65 28.63 -49.30
N ARG A 176 13.41 28.95 -49.73
CA ARG A 176 13.02 28.88 -51.15
C ARG A 176 13.92 29.74 -52.05
N SER A 177 14.35 30.92 -51.60
CA SER A 177 15.27 31.76 -52.38
C SER A 177 16.67 31.15 -52.53
N LYS A 178 17.17 30.43 -51.50
CA LYS A 178 18.46 29.73 -51.53
C LYS A 178 18.39 28.52 -52.45
N GLU A 179 17.31 27.73 -52.36
CA GLU A 179 17.04 26.59 -53.22
C GLU A 179 16.91 27.00 -54.70
N ALA A 180 16.17 28.07 -55.00
CA ALA A 180 16.06 28.58 -56.36
C ALA A 180 17.41 29.03 -56.94
N ARG A 181 18.26 29.68 -56.13
CA ARG A 181 19.62 30.08 -56.54
C ARG A 181 20.53 28.86 -56.74
N ALA A 182 20.44 27.86 -55.87
CA ALA A 182 21.20 26.61 -55.99
C ALA A 182 20.78 25.81 -57.24
N ALA A 183 19.48 25.69 -57.49
CA ALA A 183 18.93 25.05 -58.69
C ALA A 183 19.43 25.75 -59.97
N LYS A 184 19.43 27.09 -60.00
CA LYS A 184 19.93 27.86 -61.15
C LYS A 184 21.44 27.67 -61.38
N ARG A 185 22.24 27.53 -60.32
CA ARG A 185 23.68 27.20 -60.43
C ARG A 185 23.89 25.79 -60.99
N ASN A 186 23.14 24.81 -60.50
CA ASN A 186 23.23 23.42 -60.93
C ASN A 186 22.80 23.26 -62.41
N ALA A 187 21.73 23.92 -62.82
CA ALA A 187 21.29 23.95 -64.22
C ALA A 187 22.37 24.51 -65.16
N ARG A 188 23.05 25.59 -64.78
CA ARG A 188 24.17 26.17 -65.56
C ARG A 188 25.36 25.22 -65.65
N ARG A 189 25.71 24.54 -64.56
CA ARG A 189 26.80 23.55 -64.54
C ARG A 189 26.47 22.37 -65.46
N ASN A 190 25.25 21.85 -65.39
CA ASN A 190 24.80 20.74 -66.23
C ASN A 190 24.75 21.12 -67.72
N ALA A 191 24.28 22.34 -68.06
CA ALA A 191 24.29 22.83 -69.43
C ALA A 191 25.72 22.93 -70.02
N ARG A 192 26.72 23.34 -69.22
CA ARG A 192 28.13 23.35 -69.65
C ARG A 192 28.67 21.96 -69.89
N LEU A 193 28.36 21.00 -68.99
CA LEU A 193 28.76 19.61 -69.15
C LEU A 193 28.14 18.99 -70.42
N PHE A 194 26.85 19.25 -70.65
CA PHE A 194 26.15 18.79 -71.85
C PHE A 194 26.78 19.35 -73.13
N LYS A 195 27.07 20.66 -73.19
CA LYS A 195 27.81 21.26 -74.33
C LYS A 195 29.19 20.64 -74.53
N LYS A 196 29.92 20.33 -73.44
CA LYS A 196 31.25 19.68 -73.52
C LYS A 196 31.12 18.25 -74.07
N GLN A 197 30.12 17.49 -73.63
CA GLN A 197 29.83 16.16 -74.14
C GLN A 197 29.44 16.20 -75.62
N GLN A 198 28.55 17.11 -76.03
CA GLN A 198 28.19 17.29 -77.45
C GLN A 198 29.41 17.64 -78.31
N ARG A 199 30.30 18.53 -77.85
CA ARG A 199 31.56 18.85 -78.56
C ARG A 199 32.46 17.62 -78.70
N LYS A 200 32.60 16.80 -77.64
CA LYS A 200 33.36 15.53 -77.71
C LYS A 200 32.73 14.57 -78.72
N ARG A 201 31.41 14.39 -78.70
CA ARG A 201 30.69 13.53 -79.66
C ARG A 201 30.88 14.01 -81.11
N ARG A 202 30.78 15.32 -81.36
CA ARG A 202 31.04 15.90 -82.70
C ARG A 202 32.47 15.68 -83.17
N LYS A 203 33.47 15.84 -82.28
CA LYS A 203 34.87 15.54 -82.59
C LYS A 203 35.11 14.05 -82.88
N ALA A 204 34.47 13.16 -82.11
CA ALA A 204 34.56 11.72 -82.32
C ALA A 204 33.92 11.29 -83.66
N TYR A 205 32.78 11.89 -84.03
CA TYR A 205 32.12 11.65 -85.32
C TYR A 205 33.00 12.11 -86.50
N LYS A 206 33.60 13.29 -86.42
CA LYS A 206 34.56 13.81 -87.43
C LYS A 206 35.86 13.02 -87.55
N LYS A 207 36.18 12.11 -86.62
CA LYS A 207 37.39 11.28 -86.67
C LYS A 207 37.11 9.89 -87.28
N ARG A 208 35.84 9.58 -87.56
CA ARG A 208 35.37 8.30 -88.11
C ARG A 208 34.98 8.39 -89.59
N HIS A 209 34.96 9.59 -90.15
CA HIS A 209 34.92 9.90 -91.57
C HIS A 209 36.22 10.61 -91.93
#